data_AF-A0A5B2VBN3-F1
#
_entry.id   AF-A0A5B2VBN3-F1
#
_cell.length_a   1.000
_cell.length_b   1.000
_cell.length_c   1.000
_cell.angle_alpha   90.00
_cell.angle_beta   90.00
_cell.angle_gamma   90.00
#
_symmetry.space_group_name_H-M   'P 1'
#
loop_
_entity.id
_entity.type
_entity.pdbx_description
1 polymer ?
#
loop_
_entity_poly.entity_id
_entity_poly.type
_entity_poly.pdbx_seq_one_letter_code
_entity_poly.pdbx_strand_id
1 'polypeptide(L)'
;MIVDAICEAWDKMSADFPEPTAEEDESRVNGALHNHLLLALQEQTLLSSLVRNVTRGSEQYSYDGTKHEFRPDLNFHLTARDIRFPLVGECKIIDASTHRTIARYKRDGIDRFTSGNYGWACVEALMVAYVRDASDAETSLAAATGSAPERWVGVRSTAHYRSVHARGFQYVGRDPREECPGDIGIIHIWLPAPAAGSP
;
A
#
# COMPACT_ATOMS: atom_id res chain seq x y z
N MET A 1 10.78 -1.51 -8.77
CA MET A 1 11.22 -2.83 -8.28
C MET A 1 10.23 -3.47 -7.32
N ILE A 2 9.98 -2.93 -6.11
CA ILE A 2 8.92 -3.49 -5.22
C ILE A 2 7.54 -3.36 -5.87
N VAL A 3 7.26 -2.21 -6.47
CA VAL A 3 6.01 -1.97 -7.20
C VAL A 3 5.86 -2.93 -8.39
N ASP A 4 6.92 -3.12 -9.18
CA ASP A 4 6.89 -4.07 -10.30
C ASP A 4 6.65 -5.52 -9.81
N ALA A 5 7.23 -5.90 -8.67
CA ALA A 5 7.00 -7.21 -8.05
C ALA A 5 5.56 -7.37 -7.55
N ILE A 6 4.93 -6.32 -7.01
CA ILE A 6 3.50 -6.34 -6.67
C ILE A 6 2.65 -6.55 -7.93
N CYS A 7 2.95 -5.85 -9.02
CA CYS A 7 2.24 -6.03 -10.28
C CYS A 7 2.44 -7.41 -10.88
N GLU A 8 3.67 -7.95 -10.86
CA GLU A 8 3.92 -9.30 -11.35
C GLU A 8 3.24 -10.37 -10.48
N ALA A 9 3.28 -10.21 -9.16
CA ALA A 9 2.55 -11.09 -8.25
C ALA A 9 1.05 -11.03 -8.49
N TRP A 10 0.49 -9.84 -8.75
CA TRP A 10 -0.91 -9.67 -9.11
C TRP A 10 -1.27 -10.32 -10.44
N ASP A 11 -0.45 -10.12 -11.48
CA ASP A 11 -0.69 -10.70 -12.80
C ASP A 11 -0.65 -12.24 -12.74
N LYS A 12 0.35 -12.81 -12.05
CA LYS A 12 0.46 -14.27 -11.82
C LYS A 12 -0.75 -14.79 -11.05
N MET A 13 -1.13 -14.12 -9.96
CA MET A 13 -2.31 -14.47 -9.18
C MET A 13 -3.58 -14.47 -10.02
N SER A 14 -3.77 -13.44 -10.85
CA SER A 14 -4.94 -13.29 -11.71
C SER A 14 -5.00 -14.36 -12.80
N ALA A 15 -3.85 -14.83 -13.28
CA ALA A 15 -3.75 -15.89 -14.29
C ALA A 15 -3.94 -17.30 -13.69
N ASP A 16 -3.32 -17.57 -12.55
CA ASP A 16 -3.25 -18.91 -11.96
C ASP A 16 -4.46 -19.21 -11.05
N PHE A 17 -4.96 -18.19 -10.35
CA PHE A 17 -6.04 -18.29 -9.36
C PHE A 17 -6.93 -17.03 -9.37
N PRO A 18 -7.85 -16.89 -10.34
CA PRO A 18 -8.67 -15.69 -10.46
C PRO A 18 -9.67 -15.52 -9.31
N GLU A 19 -10.08 -16.60 -8.64
CA GLU A 19 -11.07 -16.57 -7.55
C GLU A 19 -10.74 -15.51 -6.47
N PRO A 20 -9.56 -15.49 -5.83
CA PRO A 20 -9.14 -14.43 -4.91
C PRO A 20 -9.26 -13.00 -5.45
N THR A 21 -9.12 -12.77 -6.76
CA THR A 21 -9.21 -11.41 -7.32
C THR A 21 -10.65 -10.88 -7.34
N ALA A 22 -11.64 -11.78 -7.39
CA ALA A 22 -13.07 -11.48 -7.35
C ALA A 22 -13.66 -11.46 -5.92
N GLU A 23 -12.93 -11.97 -4.91
CA GLU A 23 -13.39 -12.06 -3.52
C GLU A 23 -13.69 -10.69 -2.89
N GLU A 24 -14.86 -10.51 -2.28
CA GLU A 24 -15.15 -9.25 -1.57
C GLU A 24 -14.30 -9.06 -0.32
N ASP A 25 -13.76 -10.12 0.29
CA ASP A 25 -12.93 -9.98 1.48
C ASP A 25 -11.51 -9.49 1.14
N GLU A 26 -11.20 -8.24 1.51
CA GLU A 26 -9.86 -7.64 1.33
C GLU A 26 -8.77 -8.53 1.95
N SER A 27 -9.07 -9.19 3.08
CA SER A 27 -8.10 -10.06 3.76
C SER A 27 -7.73 -11.29 2.94
N ARG A 28 -8.67 -11.84 2.16
CA ARG A 28 -8.40 -12.98 1.26
C ARG A 28 -7.56 -12.55 0.07
N VAL A 29 -7.92 -11.42 -0.57
CA VAL A 29 -7.13 -10.86 -1.68
C VAL A 29 -5.70 -10.55 -1.22
N ASN A 30 -5.55 -9.88 -0.08
CA ASN A 30 -4.25 -9.54 0.50
C ASN A 30 -3.42 -10.78 0.84
N GLY A 31 -4.07 -11.88 1.28
CA GLY A 31 -3.40 -13.15 1.57
C GLY A 31 -2.87 -13.84 0.34
N ALA A 32 -3.66 -13.88 -0.72
CA ALA A 32 -3.21 -14.45 -2.00
C ALA A 32 -2.06 -13.62 -2.59
N LEU A 33 -2.18 -12.28 -2.61
CA LEU A 33 -1.10 -11.39 -3.07
C LEU A 33 0.18 -11.59 -2.25
N HIS A 34 0.07 -11.69 -0.92
CA HIS A 34 1.20 -11.94 -0.05
C HIS A 34 1.92 -13.26 -0.35
N ASN A 35 1.17 -14.35 -0.58
CA ASN A 35 1.77 -15.63 -0.96
C ASN A 35 2.55 -15.52 -2.28
N HIS A 36 2.01 -14.84 -3.29
CA HIS A 36 2.72 -14.62 -4.55
C HIS A 36 3.95 -13.71 -4.41
N LEU A 37 3.91 -12.72 -3.50
CA LEU A 37 5.09 -11.92 -3.16
C LEU A 37 6.18 -12.75 -2.47
N LEU A 38 5.81 -13.70 -1.60
CA LEU A 38 6.78 -14.63 -1.00
C LEU A 38 7.42 -15.56 -2.03
N LEU A 39 6.64 -16.06 -3.00
CA LEU A 39 7.18 -16.83 -4.12
C LEU A 39 8.12 -15.98 -4.98
N ALA A 40 7.73 -14.74 -5.30
CA ALA A 40 8.58 -13.81 -6.04
C ALA A 40 9.92 -13.54 -5.33
N LEU A 41 9.93 -13.46 -4.00
CA LEU A 41 11.18 -13.34 -3.22
C LEU A 41 12.11 -14.55 -3.34
N GLN A 42 11.57 -15.74 -3.57
CA GLN A 42 12.37 -16.95 -3.76
C GLN A 42 12.93 -17.04 -5.19
N GLU A 43 12.17 -16.57 -6.17
CA GLU A 43 12.50 -16.68 -7.60
C GLU A 43 13.37 -15.52 -8.10
N GLN A 44 13.17 -14.30 -7.59
CA GLN A 44 13.77 -13.08 -8.13
C GLN A 44 14.93 -12.58 -7.27
N THR A 45 16.16 -12.90 -7.70
CA THR A 45 17.39 -12.49 -6.99
C THR A 45 17.47 -10.99 -6.72
N LEU A 46 17.02 -10.17 -7.67
CA LEU A 46 17.06 -8.72 -7.53
C LEU A 46 16.06 -8.23 -6.47
N LEU A 47 14.84 -8.77 -6.42
CA LEU A 47 13.87 -8.43 -5.39
C LEU A 47 14.38 -8.86 -4.01
N SER A 48 14.91 -10.07 -3.88
CA SER A 48 15.47 -10.58 -2.61
C SER A 48 16.69 -9.80 -2.12
N SER A 49 17.40 -9.11 -3.02
CA SER A 49 18.51 -8.23 -2.63
C SER A 49 18.02 -6.97 -1.91
N LEU A 50 16.83 -6.47 -2.26
CA LEU A 50 16.23 -5.27 -1.65
C LEU A 50 15.31 -5.59 -0.48
N VAL A 51 14.50 -6.64 -0.61
CA VAL A 51 13.47 -7.04 0.35
C VAL A 51 13.87 -8.38 0.96
N ARG A 52 14.04 -8.39 2.28
CA ARG A 52 14.35 -9.60 3.05
C ARG A 52 13.12 -10.47 3.27
N ASN A 53 11.98 -9.86 3.53
CA ASN A 53 10.73 -10.56 3.82
C ASN A 53 9.51 -9.66 3.58
N VAL A 54 8.36 -10.27 3.31
CA VAL A 54 7.05 -9.60 3.35
C VAL A 54 6.20 -10.26 4.43
N THR A 55 5.56 -9.47 5.29
CA THR A 55 4.64 -9.96 6.33
C THR A 55 3.28 -9.28 6.22
N ARG A 56 2.23 -9.93 6.77
CA ARG A 56 0.87 -9.39 6.87
C ARG A 56 0.47 -9.19 8.32
N GLY A 57 -0.29 -8.12 8.57
CA GLY A 57 -0.99 -7.94 9.84
C GLY A 57 -0.11 -7.91 11.09
N SER A 58 1.18 -7.57 10.93
CA SER A 58 2.09 -7.41 12.07
C SER A 58 1.66 -6.19 12.89
N GLU A 59 1.53 -6.36 14.19
CA GLU A 59 1.17 -5.27 15.10
C GLU A 59 2.28 -4.22 15.13
N GLN A 60 1.86 -2.96 14.93
CA GLN A 60 2.72 -1.79 15.00
C GLN A 60 2.18 -0.80 16.03
N TYR A 61 3.12 -0.09 16.65
CA TYR A 61 2.84 1.04 17.52
C TYR A 61 2.60 2.29 16.68
N SER A 62 1.67 3.14 17.11
CA SER A 62 1.60 4.52 16.64
C SER A 62 2.86 5.31 16.99
N TYR A 63 3.02 6.49 16.36
CA TYR A 63 4.16 7.39 16.60
C TYR A 63 4.35 7.77 18.09
N ASP A 64 3.29 7.76 18.89
CA ASP A 64 3.28 8.10 20.33
C ASP A 64 3.22 6.87 21.24
N GLY A 65 3.19 5.67 20.68
CA GLY A 65 3.08 4.41 21.42
C GLY A 65 1.76 4.21 22.15
N THR A 66 0.71 5.01 21.91
CA THR A 66 -0.57 4.88 22.62
C THR A 66 -1.51 3.85 22.01
N LYS A 67 -1.44 3.64 20.68
CA LYS A 67 -2.27 2.68 19.95
C LYS A 67 -1.44 1.43 19.60
N HIS A 68 -1.96 0.27 19.99
CA HIS A 68 -1.20 -0.99 20.06
C HIS A 68 -1.68 -2.08 19.07
N GLU A 69 -2.59 -1.77 18.15
CA GLU A 69 -3.22 -2.80 17.28
C GLU A 69 -3.28 -2.38 15.80
N PHE A 70 -2.32 -1.56 15.36
CA PHE A 70 -2.24 -1.21 13.96
C PHE A 70 -1.63 -2.37 13.16
N ARG A 71 -2.43 -2.96 12.28
CA ARG A 71 -2.07 -4.10 11.44
C ARG A 71 -2.14 -3.70 9.97
N PRO A 72 -1.09 -3.07 9.41
CA PRO A 72 -1.06 -2.79 7.98
C PRO A 72 -1.18 -4.08 7.17
N ASP A 73 -1.78 -3.95 5.98
CA ASP A 73 -2.03 -5.11 5.12
C ASP A 73 -0.74 -5.83 4.70
N LEU A 74 0.30 -5.08 4.35
CA LEU A 74 1.60 -5.58 3.91
C LEU A 74 2.76 -4.81 4.58
N ASN A 75 3.81 -5.54 4.94
CA ASN A 75 5.04 -4.98 5.49
C ASN A 75 6.24 -5.55 4.76
N PHE A 76 6.97 -4.69 4.05
CA PHE A 76 8.18 -5.06 3.31
C PHE A 76 9.41 -4.76 4.17
N HIS A 77 10.04 -5.80 4.71
CA HIS A 77 11.26 -5.67 5.48
C HIS A 77 12.44 -5.55 4.53
N LEU A 78 13.04 -4.36 4.44
CA LEU A 78 14.13 -4.08 3.50
C LEU A 78 15.47 -4.59 4.05
N THR A 79 16.32 -5.11 3.16
CA THR A 79 17.61 -5.72 3.53
C THR A 79 18.60 -4.71 4.14
N ALA A 80 18.56 -3.45 3.67
CA ALA A 80 19.48 -2.39 4.09
C ALA A 80 18.86 -1.36 5.05
N ARG A 81 17.71 -1.68 5.67
CA ARG A 81 17.05 -0.79 6.65
C ARG A 81 16.80 -1.51 7.98
N ASP A 82 16.52 -0.72 9.01
CA ASP A 82 16.12 -1.23 10.31
C ASP A 82 14.84 -2.06 10.17
N ILE A 83 14.90 -3.32 10.63
CA ILE A 83 13.81 -4.29 10.50
C ILE A 83 12.53 -3.85 11.23
N ARG A 84 12.65 -2.97 12.23
CA ARG A 84 11.53 -2.42 13.01
C ARG A 84 10.67 -1.45 12.22
N PHE A 85 11.19 -0.91 11.12
CA PHE A 85 10.52 0.10 10.29
C PHE A 85 10.40 -0.41 8.85
N PRO A 86 9.51 -1.40 8.60
CA PRO A 86 9.28 -1.89 7.25
C PRO A 86 8.67 -0.80 6.37
N LEU A 87 8.87 -0.92 5.05
CA LEU A 87 8.05 -0.17 4.11
C LEU A 87 6.62 -0.72 4.18
N VAL A 88 5.69 0.13 4.59
CA VAL A 88 4.30 -0.27 4.84
C VAL A 88 3.48 -0.15 3.56
N GLY A 89 2.70 -1.18 3.27
CA GLY A 89 1.70 -1.20 2.20
C GLY A 89 0.30 -1.42 2.75
N GLU A 90 -0.62 -0.55 2.37
CA GLU A 90 -2.05 -0.68 2.70
C GLU A 90 -2.84 -0.99 1.43
N CYS A 91 -3.80 -1.89 1.52
CA CYS A 91 -4.56 -2.37 0.38
C CYS A 91 -6.05 -2.04 0.55
N LYS A 92 -6.72 -1.66 -0.54
CA LYS A 92 -8.15 -1.34 -0.54
C LYS A 92 -8.80 -1.79 -1.84
N ILE A 93 -9.97 -2.40 -1.73
CA ILE A 93 -10.84 -2.63 -2.89
C ILE A 93 -11.51 -1.30 -3.25
N ILE A 94 -11.58 -0.98 -4.55
CA ILE A 94 -12.37 0.11 -5.10
C ILE A 94 -13.52 -0.50 -5.89
N ASP A 95 -14.71 -0.31 -5.35
CA ASP A 95 -15.97 -0.81 -5.89
C ASP A 95 -17.13 0.02 -5.33
N ALA A 96 -17.60 0.97 -6.14
CA ALA A 96 -18.72 1.83 -5.79
C ALA A 96 -20.01 1.05 -5.48
N SER A 97 -20.22 -0.12 -6.11
CA SER A 97 -21.42 -0.93 -5.93
C SER A 97 -21.52 -1.53 -4.52
N THR A 98 -20.38 -1.76 -3.87
CA THR A 98 -20.28 -2.28 -2.50
C THR A 98 -19.83 -1.22 -1.49
N HIS A 99 -20.01 0.06 -1.82
CA HIS A 99 -19.63 1.23 -0.99
C HIS A 99 -18.13 1.33 -0.64
N ARG A 100 -17.26 0.70 -1.43
CA ARG A 100 -15.80 0.79 -1.28
C ARG A 100 -15.25 1.90 -2.17
N THR A 101 -15.51 3.11 -1.73
CA THR A 101 -15.28 4.31 -2.54
C THR A 101 -13.88 4.90 -2.36
N ILE A 102 -13.53 5.84 -3.25
CA ILE A 102 -12.33 6.67 -3.12
C ILE A 102 -12.27 7.43 -1.79
N ALA A 103 -13.40 7.86 -1.26
CA ALA A 103 -13.44 8.49 0.07
C ALA A 103 -12.96 7.54 1.17
N ARG A 104 -13.29 6.25 1.05
CA ARG A 104 -12.80 5.20 1.95
C ARG A 104 -11.32 4.91 1.75
N TYR A 105 -10.86 4.88 0.49
CA TYR A 105 -9.44 4.74 0.15
C TYR A 105 -8.58 5.83 0.83
N LYS A 106 -9.07 7.08 0.84
CA LYS A 106 -8.43 8.18 1.56
C LYS A 106 -8.51 7.97 3.08
N ARG A 107 -9.72 7.91 3.64
CA ARG A 107 -9.96 7.93 5.09
C ARG A 107 -9.37 6.72 5.82
N ASP A 108 -9.52 5.54 5.23
CA ASP A 108 -9.13 4.27 5.85
C ASP A 108 -7.76 3.79 5.34
N GLY A 109 -7.10 4.55 4.47
CA GLY A 109 -5.78 4.24 3.90
C GLY A 109 -4.80 5.40 4.05
N ILE A 110 -4.87 6.39 3.15
CA ILE A 110 -3.97 7.57 3.12
C ILE A 110 -3.88 8.24 4.50
N ASP A 111 -5.02 8.52 5.13
CA ASP A 111 -5.05 9.29 6.36
C ASP A 111 -4.32 8.59 7.51
N ARG A 112 -4.26 7.25 7.52
CA ARG A 112 -3.51 6.48 8.52
C ARG A 112 -2.00 6.74 8.46
N PHE A 113 -1.46 7.01 7.27
CA PHE A 113 -0.06 7.41 7.11
C PHE A 113 0.17 8.86 7.58
N THR A 114 -0.72 9.76 7.19
CA THR A 114 -0.59 11.20 7.53
C THR A 114 -0.75 11.49 9.02
N SER A 115 -1.53 10.66 9.73
CA SER A 115 -1.76 10.78 11.17
C SER A 115 -0.74 10.01 12.02
N GLY A 116 0.24 9.34 11.41
CA GLY A 116 1.27 8.59 12.13
C GLY A 116 0.78 7.28 12.76
N ASN A 117 -0.36 6.75 12.30
CA ASN A 117 -0.79 5.41 12.71
C ASN A 117 0.09 4.36 12.01
N TYR A 118 0.36 4.53 10.72
CA TYR A 118 1.15 3.61 9.89
C TYR A 118 2.41 4.29 9.35
N GLY A 119 3.52 3.55 9.26
CA GLY A 119 4.74 3.99 8.57
C GLY A 119 5.34 5.29 9.11
N TRP A 120 5.10 5.65 10.37
CA TRP A 120 5.48 6.94 10.95
C TRP A 120 6.98 7.20 10.98
N ALA A 121 7.81 6.17 10.92
CA ALA A 121 9.28 6.26 10.84
C ALA A 121 9.81 6.25 9.39
N CYS A 122 8.93 6.06 8.40
CA CYS A 122 9.28 6.00 6.99
C CYS A 122 8.93 7.32 6.30
N VAL A 123 9.65 7.63 5.22
CA VAL A 123 9.38 8.76 4.32
C VAL A 123 8.55 8.35 3.10
N GLU A 124 8.35 7.04 2.93
CA GLU A 124 7.60 6.46 1.83
C GLU A 124 6.66 5.36 2.34
N ALA A 125 5.52 5.21 1.68
CA ALA A 125 4.56 4.14 1.89
C ALA A 125 3.91 3.71 0.57
N LEU A 126 3.25 2.56 0.58
CA LEU A 126 2.53 2.02 -0.57
C LEU A 126 1.02 1.99 -0.30
N MET A 127 0.23 2.34 -1.31
CA MET A 127 -1.20 2.10 -1.33
C MET A 127 -1.56 1.27 -2.56
N VAL A 128 -2.15 0.09 -2.35
CA VAL A 128 -2.59 -0.81 -3.41
C VAL A 128 -4.11 -0.70 -3.55
N ALA A 129 -4.58 -0.36 -4.74
CA ALA A 129 -5.98 -0.33 -5.11
C ALA A 129 -6.33 -1.54 -5.97
N TYR A 130 -7.27 -2.37 -5.53
CA TYR A 130 -7.88 -3.41 -6.37
C TYR A 130 -9.16 -2.85 -7.00
N VAL A 131 -9.12 -2.51 -8.27
CA VAL A 131 -10.14 -1.69 -8.93
C VAL A 131 -11.12 -2.54 -9.72
N ARG A 132 -12.38 -2.53 -9.31
CA ARG A 132 -13.45 -3.37 -9.86
C ARG A 132 -14.45 -2.61 -10.73
N ASP A 133 -14.65 -1.34 -10.42
CA ASP A 133 -15.65 -0.49 -11.06
C ASP A 133 -15.07 0.39 -12.19
N ALA A 134 -13.86 0.04 -12.65
CA ALA A 134 -13.11 0.79 -13.65
C ALA A 134 -12.82 2.26 -13.27
N SER A 135 -12.85 2.60 -11.97
CA SER A 135 -12.45 3.93 -11.50
C SER A 135 -11.06 4.33 -12.02
N ASP A 136 -11.02 5.43 -12.76
CA ASP A 136 -9.77 5.99 -13.28
C ASP A 136 -8.85 6.44 -12.15
N ALA A 137 -7.56 6.10 -12.26
CA ALA A 137 -6.59 6.34 -11.22
C ALA A 137 -6.31 7.83 -11.01
N GLU A 138 -6.10 8.59 -12.09
CA GLU A 138 -5.72 10.00 -12.03
C GLU A 138 -6.84 10.84 -11.42
N THR A 139 -8.07 10.66 -11.90
CA THR A 139 -9.27 11.36 -11.42
C THR A 139 -9.56 11.00 -9.97
N SER A 140 -9.49 9.70 -9.64
CA SER A 140 -9.74 9.21 -8.28
C SER A 140 -8.72 9.75 -7.29
N LEU A 141 -7.44 9.75 -7.64
CA LEU A 141 -6.38 10.27 -6.77
C LEU A 141 -6.43 11.78 -6.65
N ALA A 142 -6.78 12.51 -7.71
CA ALA A 142 -7.02 13.94 -7.62
C ALA A 142 -8.13 14.27 -6.60
N ALA A 143 -9.22 13.50 -6.62
CA ALA A 143 -10.29 13.62 -5.64
C ALA A 143 -9.86 13.23 -4.21
N ALA A 144 -9.05 12.17 -4.05
CA ALA A 144 -8.59 11.69 -2.74
C ALA A 144 -7.55 12.60 -2.08
N THR A 145 -6.65 13.17 -2.88
CA THR A 145 -5.48 13.93 -2.39
C THR A 145 -5.67 15.44 -2.49
N GLY A 146 -6.66 15.91 -3.26
CA GLY A 146 -6.90 17.33 -3.52
C GLY A 146 -5.95 17.95 -4.55
N SER A 147 -5.08 17.15 -5.18
CA SER A 147 -4.13 17.60 -6.20
C SER A 147 -3.90 16.52 -7.25
N ALA A 148 -3.54 16.91 -8.48
CA ALA A 148 -3.20 15.94 -9.51
C ALA A 148 -2.00 15.09 -9.04
N PRO A 149 -2.12 13.75 -9.03
CA PRO A 149 -1.01 12.90 -8.64
C PRO A 149 0.10 12.96 -9.70
N GLU A 150 1.35 12.79 -9.28
CA GLU A 150 2.47 12.64 -10.21
C GLU A 150 2.43 11.23 -10.80
N ARG A 151 2.30 11.10 -12.11
CA ARG A 151 2.39 9.78 -12.76
C ARG A 151 3.82 9.26 -12.63
N TRP A 152 3.96 8.11 -12.00
CA TRP A 152 5.23 7.43 -11.85
C TRP A 152 5.27 6.22 -12.79
N VAL A 153 6.12 6.29 -13.81
CA VAL A 153 6.24 5.23 -14.81
C VAL A 153 7.22 4.18 -14.29
N GLY A 154 6.70 3.00 -13.95
CA GLY A 154 7.51 1.83 -13.62
C GLY A 154 8.10 1.16 -14.86
N VAL A 155 8.74 0.02 -14.67
CA VAL A 155 9.28 -0.78 -15.80
C VAL A 155 8.14 -1.49 -16.55
N ARG A 156 6.99 -1.70 -15.89
CA ARG A 156 5.78 -2.29 -16.48
C ARG A 156 4.71 -1.23 -16.80
N SER A 157 3.78 -1.57 -17.70
CA SER A 157 2.76 -0.68 -18.26
C SER A 157 1.63 -0.29 -17.29
N THR A 158 1.62 -0.84 -16.08
CA THR A 158 0.61 -0.52 -15.07
C THR A 158 0.83 0.92 -14.57
N ALA A 159 -0.22 1.73 -14.57
CA ALA A 159 -0.11 3.11 -14.13
C ALA A 159 0.09 3.15 -12.61
N HIS A 160 1.23 3.69 -12.20
CA HIS A 160 1.49 4.03 -10.80
C HIS A 160 1.55 5.53 -10.66
N TYR A 161 1.21 5.98 -9.46
CA TYR A 161 1.13 7.40 -9.15
C TYR A 161 1.82 7.68 -7.83
N ARG A 162 2.34 8.88 -7.67
CA ARG A 162 2.96 9.34 -6.45
C ARG A 162 2.24 10.59 -5.97
N SER A 163 1.97 10.63 -4.68
CA SER A 163 1.49 11.82 -3.99
C SER A 163 2.36 12.10 -2.77
N VAL A 164 2.38 13.35 -2.31
CA VAL A 164 3.16 13.78 -1.15
C VAL A 164 2.22 14.45 -0.15
N HIS A 165 2.32 14.05 1.11
CA HIS A 165 1.42 14.51 2.16
C HIS A 165 2.19 15.03 3.36
N ALA A 166 1.81 16.21 3.84
CA ALA A 166 2.26 16.69 5.13
C ALA A 166 1.77 15.76 6.25
N ARG A 167 2.60 15.55 7.26
CA ARG A 167 2.26 14.73 8.42
C ARG A 167 1.88 15.60 9.61
N GLY A 168 0.72 15.31 10.20
CA GLY A 168 0.09 16.15 11.23
C GLY A 168 0.51 15.84 12.67
N PHE A 169 1.53 15.01 12.87
CA PHE A 169 1.98 14.57 14.20
C PHE A 169 3.40 15.05 14.52
N GLN A 170 3.80 14.94 15.79
CA GLN A 170 5.13 15.26 16.28
C GLN A 170 5.69 14.08 17.08
N TYR A 171 6.99 13.81 16.95
CA TYR A 171 7.63 12.77 17.75
C TYR A 171 7.63 13.17 19.23
N VAL A 172 7.22 12.24 20.09
CA VAL A 172 7.17 12.46 21.54
C VAL A 172 8.59 12.62 22.09
N GLY A 173 8.79 13.62 22.94
CA GLY A 173 10.06 13.85 23.64
C GLY A 173 11.17 14.51 22.80
N ARG A 174 10.83 15.09 21.64
CA ARG A 174 11.76 15.81 20.76
C ARG A 174 11.37 17.28 20.62
N ASP A 175 12.32 18.16 20.30
CA ASP A 175 12.02 19.57 20.00
C ASP A 175 11.23 19.66 18.69
N PRO A 176 10.02 20.27 18.68
CA PRO A 176 9.21 20.44 17.48
C PRO A 176 9.92 21.15 16.31
N ARG A 177 10.95 21.96 16.59
CA ARG A 177 11.70 22.72 15.58
C ARG A 177 12.80 21.91 14.91
N GLU A 178 13.21 20.78 15.49
CA GLU A 178 14.35 19.99 15.03
C GLU A 178 13.94 18.68 14.37
N GLU A 179 12.82 18.07 14.76
CA GLU A 179 12.41 16.74 14.28
C GLU A 179 10.91 16.67 13.95
N CYS A 180 10.46 17.57 13.07
CA CYS A 180 9.20 17.33 12.37
C CYS A 180 9.32 16.03 11.54
N PRO A 181 8.29 15.18 11.49
CA PRO A 181 8.35 13.95 10.69
C PRO A 181 8.59 14.26 9.20
N GLY A 182 8.30 15.48 8.74
CA GLY A 182 8.38 15.84 7.33
C GLY A 182 7.27 15.16 6.53
N ASP A 183 7.30 15.36 5.22
CA ASP A 183 6.29 14.81 4.34
C ASP A 183 6.47 13.30 4.15
N ILE A 184 5.38 12.62 3.80
CA ILE A 184 5.41 11.23 3.36
C ILE A 184 5.02 11.14 1.88
N GLY A 185 5.84 10.46 1.10
CA GLY A 185 5.52 10.07 -0.27
C GLY A 185 4.69 8.78 -0.28
N ILE A 186 3.53 8.78 -0.91
CA ILE A 186 2.72 7.56 -1.08
C ILE A 186 2.75 7.16 -2.54
N ILE A 187 3.19 5.93 -2.79
CA ILE A 187 3.14 5.32 -4.12
C ILE A 187 1.84 4.53 -4.23
N HIS A 188 1.03 4.90 -5.20
CA HIS A 188 -0.28 4.38 -5.51
C HIS A 188 -0.21 3.38 -6.65
N ILE A 189 -0.67 2.15 -6.40
CA ILE A 189 -0.63 1.04 -7.34
C ILE A 189 -2.07 0.69 -7.70
N TRP A 190 -2.48 0.97 -8.93
CA TRP A 190 -3.81 0.66 -9.45
C TRP A 190 -3.77 -0.71 -10.15
N LEU A 191 -4.38 -1.72 -9.52
CA LEU A 191 -4.45 -3.08 -10.03
C LEU A 191 -5.89 -3.37 -10.49
N PRO A 192 -6.12 -3.63 -11.79
CA PRO A 192 -7.42 -4.04 -12.28
C PRO A 192 -7.85 -5.37 -11.66
N ALA A 193 -9.08 -5.43 -11.13
CA ALA A 193 -9.67 -6.61 -10.54
C ALA A 193 -11.05 -6.87 -11.15
N PRO A 194 -11.49 -8.13 -11.31
CA PRO A 194 -12.84 -8.42 -11.77
C PRO A 194 -13.88 -7.92 -10.76
N ALA A 195 -15.06 -7.53 -11.27
CA ALA A 195 -16.20 -7.22 -10.42
C ALA A 195 -16.61 -8.45 -9.60
N ALA A 196 -17.12 -8.21 -8.39
CA ALA A 196 -17.61 -9.29 -7.53
C ALA A 196 -18.70 -10.09 -8.27
N GLY A 197 -18.53 -11.41 -8.36
CA GLY A 197 -19.50 -12.31 -9.00
C GLY A 197 -19.46 -12.39 -10.53
N SER A 198 -18.41 -11.90 -11.20
CA SER A 198 -18.16 -12.27 -12.60
C SER A 198 -17.39 -13.61 -12.65
N PRO A 199 -17.92 -14.64 -13.33
CA PRO A 199 -17.29 -15.96 -13.44
C PRO A 199 -15.99 -15.95 -14.24
#